data_AF-A0A966J034-F1
#
_entry.id   AF-A0A966J034-F1
#
_cell.length_a   1.000
_cell.length_b   1.000
_cell.length_c   1.000
_cell.angle_alpha   90.00
_cell.angle_beta   90.00
_cell.angle_gamma   90.00
#
_symmetry.space_group_name_H-M   'P 1'
#
loop_
_entity.id
_entity.type
_entity.pdbx_description
1 polymer ?
#
loop_
_entity_poly.entity_id
_entity_poly.type
_entity_poly.pdbx_seq_one_letter_code
_entity_poly.pdbx_strand_id
1 'polypeptide(L)'
;KMMLHHPESISDETVAMQDANVSRDRMRRRRIARSDVLLHLQQRWTCPVYTFWGEHDVLYTGRLDEVRQALQGCRLMSFHVIPDAGHWVMYERPQAFNELVLQTLQ
;
A
#
# COMPACT_ATOMS: atom_id res chain seq x y z
N LYS A 1 0.27 -0.84 -16.31
CA LYS A 1 1.50 -1.43 -15.74
C LYS A 1 1.12 -2.01 -14.38
N MET A 2 1.35 -3.31 -14.19
CA MET A 2 1.18 -3.97 -12.89
C MET A 2 2.31 -3.51 -11.97
N MET A 3 1.97 -3.19 -10.73
CA MET A 3 2.93 -2.68 -9.73
C MET A 3 3.41 -3.81 -8.81
N LEU A 4 3.69 -4.96 -9.43
CA LEU A 4 4.24 -6.15 -8.81
C LEU A 4 5.77 -6.12 -8.97
N HIS A 5 6.49 -6.58 -7.95
CA HIS A 5 7.94 -6.72 -7.99
C HIS A 5 8.33 -7.96 -8.79
N HIS A 6 7.60 -9.07 -8.59
CA HIS A 6 7.84 -10.36 -9.22
C HIS A 6 7.12 -10.49 -10.56
N PRO A 7 7.82 -10.47 -11.71
CA PRO A 7 7.18 -10.54 -13.03
C PRO A 7 6.36 -11.81 -13.24
N GLU A 8 6.76 -12.93 -12.62
CA GLU A 8 6.05 -14.21 -12.64
C GLU A 8 4.69 -14.16 -11.93
N SER A 9 4.46 -13.14 -11.08
CA SER A 9 3.14 -12.90 -10.47
C SER A 9 2.15 -12.25 -11.42
N ILE A 10 2.57 -11.90 -12.64
CA ILE A 10 1.71 -11.34 -13.69
C ILE A 10 1.21 -12.48 -14.58
N SER A 11 0.04 -13.01 -14.27
CA SER A 11 -0.68 -13.95 -15.12
C SER A 11 -1.87 -13.28 -15.84
N ASP A 12 -2.49 -14.00 -16.77
CA ASP A 12 -3.71 -13.55 -17.46
C ASP A 12 -4.84 -13.32 -16.43
N GLU A 13 -4.94 -14.17 -15.41
CA GLU A 13 -5.89 -14.00 -14.30
C GLU A 13 -5.59 -12.73 -13.49
N THR A 14 -4.32 -12.45 -13.20
CA THR A 14 -3.92 -11.22 -12.51
C THR A 14 -4.31 -9.97 -13.30
N VAL A 15 -4.10 -10.00 -14.62
CA VAL A 15 -4.46 -8.89 -15.51
C VAL A 15 -5.98 -8.73 -15.57
N ALA A 16 -6.73 -9.83 -15.74
CA ALA A 16 -8.18 -9.81 -15.76
C ALA A 16 -8.78 -9.28 -14.46
N MET A 17 -8.21 -9.68 -13.31
CA MET A 17 -8.60 -9.15 -11.99
C MET A 17 -8.36 -7.65 -11.92
N GLN A 18 -7.21 -7.16 -12.40
CA GLN A 18 -6.93 -5.73 -12.38
C GLN A 18 -7.85 -4.94 -13.29
N ASP A 19 -8.14 -5.44 -14.48
CA ASP A 19 -9.07 -4.80 -15.42
C ASP A 19 -10.48 -4.70 -14.82
N ALA A 20 -10.93 -5.77 -14.17
CA ALA A 20 -12.18 -5.79 -13.42
C ALA A 20 -12.19 -4.75 -12.27
N ASN A 21 -11.09 -4.60 -11.53
CA ASN A 21 -10.97 -3.61 -10.46
C ASN A 21 -10.98 -2.17 -11.01
N VAL A 22 -10.19 -1.91 -12.05
CA VAL A 22 -10.09 -0.58 -12.70
C VAL A 22 -11.45 -0.15 -13.27
N SER A 23 -12.19 -1.07 -13.89
CA SER A 23 -13.52 -0.79 -14.42
C SER A 23 -14.54 -0.37 -13.35
N ARG A 24 -14.31 -0.76 -12.09
CA ARG A 24 -15.16 -0.42 -10.94
C ARG A 24 -14.63 0.76 -10.12
N ASP A 25 -13.44 1.26 -10.43
CA ASP A 25 -12.83 2.38 -9.71
C ASP A 25 -13.68 3.65 -9.82
N ARG A 26 -13.95 4.26 -8.66
CA ARG A 26 -14.73 5.51 -8.55
C ARG A 26 -13.82 6.73 -8.41
N MET A 27 -12.51 6.55 -8.24
CA MET A 27 -11.53 7.64 -8.13
C MET A 27 -11.08 8.17 -9.50
N ARG A 28 -12.06 8.62 -10.30
CA ARG A 28 -11.84 9.15 -11.65
C ARG A 28 -10.76 10.23 -11.67
N ARG A 29 -9.86 10.15 -12.65
CA ARG A 29 -8.72 11.08 -12.89
C ARG A 29 -7.66 11.11 -11.78
N ARG A 30 -7.71 10.21 -10.78
CA ARG A 30 -6.67 10.09 -9.74
C ARG A 30 -6.42 11.40 -8.98
N ARG A 31 -7.45 12.22 -8.76
CA ARG A 31 -7.31 13.56 -8.15
C ARG A 31 -6.69 13.52 -6.74
N ILE A 32 -7.06 12.53 -5.94
CA ILE A 32 -6.54 12.33 -4.58
C ILE A 32 -5.09 11.83 -4.62
N ALA A 33 -4.78 10.87 -5.50
CA ALA A 33 -3.43 10.30 -5.60
C ALA A 33 -2.37 11.29 -6.10
N ARG A 34 -2.78 12.43 -6.67
CA ARG A 34 -1.91 13.50 -7.16
C ARG A 34 -1.86 14.73 -6.23
N SER A 35 -2.47 14.66 -5.05
CA SER A 35 -2.43 15.73 -4.06
C SER A 35 -1.89 15.24 -2.73
N ASP A 36 -1.57 16.20 -1.87
CA ASP A 36 -1.15 16.02 -0.48
C ASP A 36 -2.32 16.06 0.51
N VAL A 37 -3.57 15.92 0.02
CA VAL A 37 -4.77 16.09 0.85
C VAL A 37 -4.81 15.13 2.04
N LEU A 38 -4.31 13.90 1.86
CA LEU A 38 -4.24 12.91 2.93
C LEU A 38 -3.21 13.29 4.00
N LEU A 39 -2.10 13.96 3.64
CA LEU A 39 -1.10 14.42 4.60
C LEU A 39 -1.67 15.48 5.55
N HIS A 40 -2.63 16.28 5.08
CA HIS A 40 -3.31 17.27 5.91
C HIS A 40 -4.45 16.64 6.73
N LEU A 41 -5.24 15.77 6.09
CA LEU A 41 -6.41 15.15 6.74
C LEU A 41 -6.03 14.15 7.84
N GLN A 42 -4.81 13.60 7.83
CA GLN A 42 -4.38 12.61 8.82
C GLN A 42 -4.46 13.11 10.28
N GLN A 43 -4.35 14.42 10.50
CA GLN A 43 -4.48 15.06 11.83
C GLN A 43 -5.89 14.92 12.42
N ARG A 44 -6.87 14.58 11.58
CA ARG A 44 -8.27 14.40 11.98
C ARG A 44 -8.63 12.94 12.23
N TRP A 45 -7.71 12.00 11.98
CA TRP A 45 -7.96 10.59 12.21
C TRP A 45 -7.98 10.30 13.70
N THR A 46 -9.08 9.74 14.19
CA THR A 46 -9.28 9.42 15.62
C THR A 46 -8.94 7.98 15.97
N CYS A 47 -8.64 7.15 14.97
CA CYS A 47 -8.30 5.74 15.14
C CYS A 47 -6.77 5.51 15.16
N PRO A 48 -6.31 4.42 15.79
CA PRO A 48 -4.95 3.95 15.61
C PRO A 48 -4.68 3.57 14.14
N VAL A 49 -3.50 3.93 13.63
CA VAL A 49 -3.09 3.68 12.25
C VAL A 49 -1.95 2.68 12.20
N TYR A 50 -2.11 1.64 11.40
CA TYR A 50 -1.10 0.63 11.13
C TYR A 50 -0.84 0.61 9.63
N THR A 51 0.42 0.53 9.22
CA THR A 51 0.77 0.55 7.80
C THR A 51 1.66 -0.61 7.42
N PHE A 52 1.44 -1.12 6.20
CA PHE A 52 2.12 -2.27 5.62
C PHE A 52 2.51 -1.92 4.19
N TRP A 53 3.81 -1.93 3.91
CA TRP A 53 4.39 -1.50 2.64
C TRP A 53 5.21 -2.65 2.03
N GLY A 54 5.33 -2.68 0.71
CA GLY A 54 6.28 -3.56 0.04
C GLY A 54 7.64 -2.89 -0.03
N GLU A 55 8.71 -3.63 0.27
CA GLU A 55 10.09 -3.15 0.12
C GLU A 55 10.38 -2.58 -1.27
N HIS A 56 9.77 -3.17 -2.30
CA HIS A 56 9.93 -2.81 -3.70
C HIS A 56 8.71 -2.07 -4.27
N ASP A 57 7.98 -1.34 -3.42
CA ASP A 57 6.88 -0.50 -3.88
C ASP A 57 7.39 0.56 -4.87
N VAL A 58 6.97 0.41 -6.13
CA VAL A 58 7.38 1.26 -7.25
C VAL A 58 6.90 2.71 -7.14
N LEU A 59 5.93 3.01 -6.26
CA LEU A 59 5.50 4.39 -5.99
C LEU A 59 6.44 5.11 -5.00
N TYR A 60 7.13 4.35 -4.15
CA TYR A 60 7.95 4.86 -3.05
C TYR A 60 9.39 4.37 -3.09
N THR A 61 9.91 4.03 -4.27
CA THR A 61 11.30 3.59 -4.46
C THR A 61 12.28 4.58 -3.82
N GLY A 62 13.04 4.10 -2.83
CA GLY A 62 14.01 4.89 -2.07
C GLY A 62 13.41 5.94 -1.14
N ARG A 63 12.08 5.95 -0.93
CA ARG A 63 11.37 7.01 -0.20
C ARG A 63 10.48 6.51 0.94
N LEU A 64 10.50 5.23 1.29
CA LEU A 64 9.68 4.71 2.40
C LEU A 64 9.99 5.40 3.74
N ASP A 65 11.22 5.84 3.97
CA ASP A 65 11.57 6.65 5.14
C ASP A 65 10.87 8.02 5.14
N GLU A 66 10.75 8.66 3.98
CA GLU A 66 9.98 9.91 3.84
C GLU A 66 8.49 9.67 4.13
N VAL A 67 7.94 8.53 3.69
CA VAL A 67 6.55 8.16 4.01
C VAL A 67 6.35 8.00 5.51
N ARG A 68 7.29 7.33 6.20
CA ARG A 68 7.24 7.17 7.65
C ARG A 68 7.29 8.52 8.38
N GLN A 69 8.09 9.46 7.90
CA GLN A 69 8.13 10.83 8.43
C GLN A 69 6.85 11.61 8.12
N ALA A 70 6.28 11.42 6.94
CA ALA A 70 5.06 12.09 6.54
C ALA A 70 3.83 11.65 7.35
N LEU A 71 3.84 10.45 7.92
CA LEU A 71 2.76 9.88 8.74
C LEU A 71 2.77 10.30 10.23
N GLN A 72 3.71 11.17 10.64
CA GLN A 72 3.79 11.64 12.03
C GLN A 72 2.59 12.51 12.46
N GLY A 73 1.73 12.91 11.52
CA GLY A 73 0.54 13.72 11.81
C GLY A 73 -0.66 12.93 12.34
N CYS A 74 -0.58 11.60 12.45
CA CYS A 74 -1.65 10.75 12.97
C CYS A 74 -1.16 9.85 14.11
N ARG A 75 -2.08 9.09 14.72
CA ARG A 75 -1.74 8.07 15.72
C ARG A 75 -1.16 6.81 15.04
N LEU A 76 0.05 6.95 14.50
CA LEU A 76 0.77 5.85 13.87
C LEU A 76 1.26 4.86 14.94
N MET A 77 0.66 3.67 14.96
CA MET A 77 1.01 2.60 15.88
C MET A 77 2.15 1.74 15.34
N SER A 78 2.19 1.52 14.03
CA SER A 78 3.26 0.76 13.40
C SER A 78 3.49 1.14 11.93
N PHE A 79 4.72 0.89 11.49
CA PHE A 79 5.16 1.07 10.12
C PHE A 79 5.95 -0.18 9.71
N HIS A 80 5.29 -1.09 8.99
CA HIS A 80 5.89 -2.33 8.56
C HIS A 80 6.26 -2.29 7.08
N VAL A 81 7.46 -2.77 6.77
CA VAL A 81 7.90 -3.03 5.39
C VAL A 81 8.06 -4.53 5.25
N ILE A 82 7.31 -5.11 4.33
CA ILE A 82 7.34 -6.54 4.01
C ILE A 82 8.40 -6.72 2.92
N PRO A 83 9.44 -7.54 3.18
CA PRO A 83 10.53 -7.74 2.24
C PRO A 83 10.02 -8.44 0.98
N ASP A 84 10.74 -8.26 -0.13
CA ASP A 84 10.52 -9.02 -1.35
C ASP A 84 9.08 -8.88 -1.92
N ALA A 85 8.47 -7.72 -1.71
CA ALA A 85 7.11 -7.39 -2.12
C ALA A 85 7.03 -6.06 -2.89
N GLY A 86 6.26 -6.02 -3.96
CA GLY A 86 5.89 -4.82 -4.70
C GLY A 86 4.77 -4.00 -4.03
N HIS A 87 4.14 -3.11 -4.80
CA HIS A 87 3.04 -2.26 -4.29
C HIS A 87 1.82 -3.09 -3.85
N TRP A 88 1.61 -4.25 -4.46
CA TRP A 88 0.48 -5.13 -4.15
C TRP A 88 0.88 -6.20 -3.15
N VAL A 89 1.30 -5.75 -1.97
CA VAL A 89 1.87 -6.59 -0.91
C VAL A 89 0.99 -7.80 -0.58
N MET A 90 -0.31 -7.56 -0.41
CA MET A 90 -1.30 -8.61 -0.09
C MET A 90 -1.44 -9.66 -1.17
N TYR A 91 -1.20 -9.29 -2.44
CA TYR A 91 -1.29 -10.20 -3.56
C TYR A 91 0.00 -10.99 -3.74
N GLU A 92 1.14 -10.31 -3.61
CA GLU A 92 2.45 -10.89 -3.93
C GLU A 92 3.05 -11.69 -2.77
N ARG A 93 2.80 -11.28 -1.53
CA ARG A 93 3.27 -11.94 -0.31
C ARG A 93 2.11 -12.13 0.69
N PRO A 94 1.06 -12.89 0.33
CA PRO A 94 -0.15 -13.02 1.15
C PRO A 94 0.12 -13.64 2.53
N GLN A 95 1.00 -14.65 2.61
CA GLN A 95 1.33 -15.32 3.89
C GLN A 95 2.02 -14.35 4.84
N ALA A 96 3.11 -13.71 4.40
CA ALA A 96 3.86 -12.75 5.20
C ALA A 96 3.00 -11.55 5.62
N PHE A 97 2.14 -11.06 4.72
CA PHE A 97 1.19 -9.99 5.06
C PHE A 97 0.19 -10.43 6.13
N ASN A 98 -0.48 -11.56 5.94
CA ASN A 98 -1.52 -12.03 6.85
C ASN A 98 -0.96 -12.34 8.25
N GLU A 99 0.20 -13.01 8.32
CA GLU A 99 0.89 -13.30 9.58
C GLU A 99 1.22 -12.01 10.33
N LEU A 100 1.80 -11.02 9.63
CA LEU A 100 2.18 -9.76 10.25
C LEU A 100 0.96 -8.94 10.70
N VAL A 101 -0.10 -8.91 9.91
CA VAL A 101 -1.36 -8.24 10.29
C VAL A 101 -1.97 -8.88 11.53
N LEU A 102 -2.03 -10.22 11.59
CA LEU A 102 -2.56 -10.93 12.75
C LEU A 102 -1.73 -10.67 14.01
N GLN A 103 -0.41 -10.57 13.90
CA GLN A 103 0.46 -10.22 15.03
C GLN A 103 0.31 -8.76 15.46
N THR A 104 0.02 -7.86 14.52
CA THR A 104 -0.04 -6.41 14.76
C THR A 104 -1.37 -5.96 15.35
N LEU A 105 -2.46 -6.64 14.99
CA LEU A 105 -3.84 -6.27 15.38
C LEU A 105 -4.37 -7.03 16.61
N GLN A 106 -3.55 -7.87 17.22
CA GLN A 106 -3.85 -8.50 18.53
C GLN A 106 -3.69 -7.49 19.67
#